data_AF-A0AAW9HAM4-F1
#
_entry.id   AF-A0AAW9HAM4-F1
#
_cell.length_a   1.000
_cell.length_b   1.000
_cell.length_c   1.000
_cell.angle_alpha   90.00
_cell.angle_beta   90.00
_cell.angle_gamma   90.00
#
_symmetry.space_group_name_H-M   'P 1'
#
loop_
_entity.id
_entity.type
_entity.pdbx_description
1 polymer ?
#
loop_
_entity_poly.entity_id
_entity_poly.type
_entity_poly.pdbx_seq_one_letter_code
_entity_poly.pdbx_strand_id
1 'polypeptide(L)' 'MIDEFEYGYPCPCCGKHEFEVLGYYGICSNCGWEDDPFQSKNPDRSGANKMSLNEARDAFSNSQKLK' A
#
# COMPACT_ATOMS: atom_id res chain seq x y z
N MET A 1 -3.21 7.32 -27.24
CA MET A 1 -2.42 6.19 -26.69
C MET A 1 -1.68 6.79 -25.53
N ILE A 2 -2.21 6.57 -24.33
CA ILE A 2 -1.68 7.14 -23.09
C ILE A 2 -0.32 6.51 -22.84
N ASP A 3 0.63 7.38 -22.54
CA ASP A 3 2.07 7.15 -22.44
C ASP A 3 2.37 6.00 -21.48
N GLU A 4 2.96 4.93 -22.00
CA GLU A 4 3.43 3.75 -21.26
C GLU A 4 4.67 4.10 -20.40
N PHE A 5 4.73 5.24 -19.69
CA PHE A 5 5.88 5.62 -18.86
C PHE A 5 5.53 6.15 -17.46
N GLU A 6 4.26 6.10 -17.02
CA GLU A 6 3.87 6.31 -15.62
C GLU A 6 3.64 4.97 -14.89
N TYR A 7 4.66 4.10 -14.85
CA TYR A 7 4.62 2.73 -14.29
C TYR A 7 4.64 2.65 -12.75
N GLY A 8 3.99 3.58 -12.06
CA GLY A 8 3.86 3.55 -10.61
C GLY A 8 2.46 3.15 -10.23
N TYR A 9 2.29 2.04 -9.52
CA TYR A 9 1.06 1.78 -8.79
C TYR A 9 1.10 2.55 -7.46
N PRO A 10 0.03 3.31 -7.15
CA PRO A 10 -0.03 4.04 -5.89
C PRO A 10 -0.13 3.04 -4.73
N CYS A 11 0.63 3.29 -3.67
CA CYS A 11 0.50 2.55 -2.44
C CYS A 11 -0.95 2.66 -1.94
N PRO A 12 -1.65 1.53 -1.67
CA PRO A 12 -3.05 1.57 -1.30
C PRO A 12 -3.29 2.19 0.09
N CYS A 13 -2.22 2.31 0.89
CA CYS A 13 -2.24 2.97 2.19
C CYS A 13 -2.05 4.49 2.07
N CYS A 14 -0.93 4.97 1.50
CA CYS A 14 -0.56 6.39 1.53
C CYS A 14 -0.76 7.14 0.20
N GLY A 15 -1.13 6.46 -0.87
CA GLY A 15 -1.41 7.05 -2.18
C GLY A 15 -0.20 7.58 -2.96
N LYS A 16 1.04 7.31 -2.50
CA LYS A 16 2.26 7.67 -3.23
C LYS A 16 2.59 6.59 -4.26
N HIS A 17 2.96 6.99 -5.49
CA HIS A 17 3.43 6.06 -6.52
C HIS A 17 4.76 5.44 -6.09
N GLU A 18 4.73 4.14 -5.81
CA GLU A 18 5.86 3.45 -5.18
C GLU A 18 6.11 2.07 -5.76
N PHE A 19 5.07 1.37 -6.24
CA PHE A 19 5.23 -0.01 -6.72
C PHE A 19 5.33 -0.05 -8.23
N GLU A 20 6.40 -0.67 -8.75
CA GLU A 20 6.54 -0.91 -10.19
C GLU A 20 5.59 -2.03 -10.66
N VAL A 21 5.29 -2.99 -9.79
CA VAL A 21 4.40 -4.13 -10.07
C VAL A 21 3.54 -4.46 -8.85
N LEU A 22 2.22 -4.59 -9.04
CA LEU A 22 1.31 -5.01 -7.98
C LEU A 22 1.42 -6.50 -7.65
N GLY A 23 1.26 -6.82 -6.37
CA GLY A 23 1.20 -8.17 -5.82
C GLY A 23 2.53 -8.89 -5.72
N TYR A 24 3.64 -8.14 -5.72
CA TYR A 24 4.99 -8.64 -5.48
C TYR A 24 5.46 -8.45 -4.04
N TYR A 25 4.54 -8.12 -3.11
CA TYR A 25 4.85 -7.95 -1.69
C TYR A 25 5.92 -6.88 -1.44
N GLY A 26 5.94 -5.84 -2.29
CA GLY A 26 6.84 -4.71 -2.13
C GLY A 26 6.47 -3.87 -0.91
N ILE A 27 7.46 -3.35 -0.19
CA ILE A 27 7.23 -2.49 0.98
C ILE A 27 7.34 -1.03 0.55
N CYS A 28 6.30 -0.24 0.85
CA CYS A 28 6.28 1.18 0.53
C CYS A 28 7.28 1.96 1.40
N SER A 29 8.29 2.60 0.79
CA SER A 29 9.30 3.35 1.54
C SER A 29 8.75 4.58 2.30
N ASN A 30 7.61 5.11 1.85
CA ASN A 30 6.99 6.29 2.46
C ASN A 30 6.21 5.97 3.75
N CYS A 31 5.41 4.89 3.75
CA CYS A 31 4.54 4.57 4.88
C CYS A 31 4.84 3.24 5.58
N GLY A 32 5.60 2.34 4.96
CA GLY A 32 5.94 1.01 5.49
C GLY A 32 4.94 -0.09 5.13
N TRP A 33 3.89 0.19 4.36
CA TRP A 33 2.88 -0.79 3.96
C TRP A 33 3.45 -1.81 2.96
N GLU A 34 3.25 -3.10 3.20
CA GLU A 34 3.56 -4.18 2.25
C GLU A 34 2.38 -4.43 1.29
N ASP A 35 2.67 -4.46 -0.01
CA ASP A 35 1.68 -4.70 -1.07
C ASP A 35 1.20 -6.16 -1.09
N ASP A 36 0.24 -6.45 -0.21
CA ASP A 36 -0.47 -7.71 -0.14
C ASP A 36 -1.76 -7.70 -0.98
N PRO A 37 -1.88 -8.53 -2.03
CA PRO A 37 -3.11 -8.67 -2.81
C PRO A 37 -4.32 -9.10 -2.00
N PHE A 38 -4.12 -9.88 -0.93
CA PHE A 38 -5.23 -10.33 -0.09
C PHE A 38 -5.82 -9.15 0.68
N GLN A 39 -4.99 -8.37 1.38
CA GLN A 39 -5.43 -7.17 2.10
C GLN A 39 -5.90 -6.06 1.16
N SER A 40 -5.38 -5.98 -0.07
CA SER A 40 -5.90 -5.07 -1.11
C SER A 40 -7.35 -5.41 -1.50
N LYS A 41 -7.70 -6.70 -1.55
CA LYS A 41 -9.08 -7.17 -1.83
C LYS A 41 -9.96 -7.20 -0.58
N ASN A 42 -9.37 -7.28 0.60
CA ASN A 42 -10.06 -7.42 1.89
C ASN A 42 -9.54 -6.37 2.88
N PRO A 43 -9.92 -5.09 2.72
CA PRO A 43 -9.25 -3.97 3.38
C PRO A 43 -9.43 -3.91 4.90
N ASP A 44 -10.41 -4.64 5.45
CA ASP A 44 -10.68 -4.76 6.89
C ASP A 44 -10.06 -6.04 7.52
N ARG A 45 -9.23 -6.77 6.76
CA ARG A 45 -8.60 -8.01 7.22
C ARG A 45 -7.09 -7.80 7.38
N SER A 46 -6.52 -8.45 8.39
CA SER A 46 -5.07 -8.59 8.51
C SER A 46 -4.54 -9.65 7.53
N GLY A 47 -3.23 -9.62 7.28
CA GLY A 47 -2.57 -10.49 6.32
C GLY A 47 -1.06 -10.42 6.51
N ALA A 48 -0.33 -10.08 5.45
CA ALA A 48 1.11 -9.82 5.56
C ALA A 48 1.41 -8.65 6.51
N ASN A 49 0.53 -7.64 6.53
CA ASN A 49 0.58 -6.53 7.47
C ASN A 49 -0.22 -6.86 8.76
N LYS A 50 0.32 -6.43 9.91
CA LYS A 50 -0.35 -6.58 11.22
C LYS A 50 -1.69 -5.85 11.28
N MET A 51 -1.71 -4.63 10.75
CA MET A 51 -2.91 -3.83 10.57
C MET A 51 -3.63 -4.26 9.30
N SER A 52 -4.95 -4.14 9.29
CA SER A 52 -5.74 -4.09 8.06
C SER A 52 -5.39 -2.84 7.24
N LEU A 53 -5.77 -2.84 5.97
CA LEU A 53 -5.50 -1.71 5.08
C LEU A 53 -6.23 -0.43 5.53
N ASN A 54 -7.44 -0.56 6.08
CA ASN A 54 -8.18 0.58 6.62
C ASN A 54 -7.55 1.11 7.91
N GLU A 55 -7.16 0.23 8.84
CA GLU A 55 -6.41 0.65 10.05
C GLU A 55 -5.09 1.34 9.70
N ALA A 56 -4.38 0.86 8.67
CA ALA A 56 -3.15 1.48 8.20
C ALA A 56 -3.38 2.87 7.58
N ARG A 57 -4.45 3.05 6.80
CA ARG A 57 -4.85 4.37 6.26
C ARG A 57 -5.16 5.36 7.38
N ASP A 58 -5.87 4.93 8.40
CA ASP A 58 -6.20 5.76 9.57
C ASP A 58 -4.93 6.11 10.36
N ALA A 59 -4.06 5.13 10.62
CA ALA A 59 -2.79 5.37 11.32
C ALA A 59 -1.89 6.36 10.55
N PHE A 60 -1.77 6.20 9.23
CA PHE A 60 -0.97 7.09 8.39
C PHE A 60 -1.54 8.51 8.35
N SER A 61 -2.87 8.65 8.28
CA SER A 61 -3.56 9.96 8.32
C SER A 61 -3.30 10.69 9.65
N ASN A 62 -3.11 9.96 10.73
CA ASN A 62 -2.70 10.48 12.03
C ASN A 62 -1.17 10.69 12.16
N SER A 63 -0.46 10.78 11.04
CA SER A 63 1.00 10.99 10.95
C SER A 63 1.86 9.90 11.61
N GLN A 64 1.35 8.66 11.72
CA GLN A 64 2.13 7.53 12.18
C GLN A 64 2.79 6.81 10.99
N LYS A 65 4.08 6.49 11.11
CA LYS A 65 4.72 5.52 10.20
C LYS A 65 4.34 4.11 10.63
N LEU A 66 3.93 3.28 9.67
CA LEU A 66 3.67 1.87 9.89
C LEU A 66 5.03 1.18 10.10
N LYS A 67 5.13 0.32 11.11
CA LYS A 67 6.34 -0.42 11.46
C LYS A 67 6.09 -1.92 11.42
#